data_AF-A0A7C9CMB6-F1
#
_entry.id   AF-A0A7C9CMB6-F1
#
_cell.length_a   1.000
_cell.length_b   1.000
_cell.length_c   1.000
_cell.angle_alpha   90.00
_cell.angle_beta   90.00
_cell.angle_gamma   90.00
#
_symmetry.space_group_name_H-M   'P 1'
#
loop_
_entity.id
_entity.type
_entity.pdbx_description
1 polymer ?
#
loop_
_entity_poly.entity_id
_entity_poly.type
_entity_poly.pdbx_seq_one_letter_code
_entity_poly.pdbx_strand_id
1 'polypeptide(L)'
;TIVDKLLIGLTRIRVLQKSDEEIFYSSEVPIVDLLRTSGFSESIIDRFFRPFFGGIFFDRELETTSRLFDFIFKCLALGDNTLPEKGIGEIPNQLASKLPNDSIRLNSRVISIEIDKQKGANWVSVKLENGEELRSEAGVILAVEEPEAEKLLAGNLLASDKRVKKP
;
A
#
# COMPACT_ATOMS: atom_id res chain seq x y z
N THR A 1 -5.23 -31.24 -6.01
CA THR A 1 -4.60 -32.57 -6.02
C THR A 1 -3.73 -32.74 -4.78
N ILE A 2 -3.18 -33.94 -4.52
CA ILE A 2 -2.19 -34.13 -3.42
C ILE A 2 -0.94 -33.28 -3.69
N VAL A 3 -0.50 -33.21 -4.95
CA VAL A 3 0.61 -32.37 -5.40
C VAL A 3 0.35 -30.91 -5.02
N ASP A 4 -0.83 -30.36 -5.33
CA ASP A 4 -1.14 -28.96 -4.97
C ASP A 4 -1.04 -28.71 -3.46
N LYS A 5 -1.47 -29.66 -2.62
CA LYS A 5 -1.37 -29.51 -1.16
C LYS A 5 0.09 -29.54 -0.68
N LEU A 6 0.93 -30.37 -1.30
CA LEU A 6 2.38 -30.36 -1.03
C LEU A 6 3.00 -29.02 -1.46
N LEU A 7 2.63 -28.49 -2.62
CA LEU A 7 3.08 -27.20 -3.11
C LEU A 7 2.66 -26.06 -2.16
N ILE A 8 1.43 -26.07 -1.62
CA ILE A 8 1.00 -25.12 -0.56
C ILE A 8 1.94 -25.20 0.65
N GLY A 9 2.27 -26.42 1.11
CA GLY A 9 3.20 -26.62 2.21
C GLY A 9 4.60 -26.08 1.92
N LEU A 10 5.11 -26.32 0.71
CA LEU A 10 6.41 -25.79 0.26
C LEU A 10 6.39 -24.26 0.13
N THR A 11 5.32 -23.68 -0.40
CA THR A 11 5.10 -22.23 -0.44
C THR A 11 5.16 -21.66 0.97
N ARG A 12 4.47 -22.28 1.93
CA ARG A 12 4.51 -21.87 3.34
C ARG A 12 5.93 -21.86 3.90
N ILE A 13 6.69 -22.95 3.72
CA ILE A 13 8.08 -23.04 4.21
C ILE A 13 8.94 -21.96 3.56
N ARG A 14 8.85 -21.80 2.24
CA ARG A 14 9.61 -20.82 1.45
C ARG A 14 9.38 -19.40 1.94
N VAL A 15 8.13 -18.98 2.14
CA VAL A 15 7.84 -17.59 2.54
C VAL A 15 8.18 -17.32 4.01
N LEU A 16 8.06 -18.33 4.89
CA LEU A 16 8.41 -18.19 6.30
C LEU A 16 9.93 -18.10 6.53
N GLN A 17 10.75 -18.60 5.61
CA GLN A 17 12.21 -18.53 5.69
C GLN A 17 12.79 -17.20 5.23
N LYS A 18 12.02 -16.37 4.52
CA LYS A 18 12.47 -15.06 4.03
C LYS A 18 12.19 -13.95 5.03
N SER A 19 13.06 -12.96 5.12
CA SER A 19 12.75 -11.69 5.79
C SER A 19 11.75 -10.87 4.96
N ASP A 20 11.08 -9.89 5.58
CA ASP A 20 10.14 -9.02 4.84
C ASP A 20 10.89 -8.18 3.80
N GLU A 21 12.08 -7.70 4.14
CA GLU A 21 12.98 -6.98 3.22
C GLU A 21 13.36 -7.84 2.01
N GLU A 22 13.76 -9.09 2.22
CA GLU A 22 14.09 -10.03 1.14
C GLU A 22 12.91 -10.25 0.19
N ILE A 23 11.67 -10.29 0.72
CA ILE A 23 10.45 -10.41 -0.10
C ILE A 23 10.24 -9.15 -0.93
N PHE A 24 10.36 -7.96 -0.34
CA PHE A 24 10.13 -6.70 -1.06
C PHE A 24 11.20 -6.36 -2.10
N TYR A 25 12.43 -6.86 -1.94
CA TYR A 25 13.53 -6.65 -2.89
C TYR A 25 13.77 -7.81 -3.87
N SER A 26 13.02 -8.92 -3.80
CA SER A 26 13.16 -10.03 -4.74
C SER A 26 12.77 -9.63 -6.16
N SER A 27 13.08 -10.41 -7.19
CA SER A 27 12.43 -10.22 -8.49
C SER A 27 10.92 -10.42 -8.39
N GLU A 28 10.15 -9.79 -9.28
CA GLU A 28 8.70 -9.92 -9.34
C GLU A 28 8.19 -10.40 -10.68
N VAL A 29 7.09 -11.15 -10.62
CA VAL A 29 6.29 -11.61 -11.76
C VAL A 29 4.82 -11.55 -11.34
N PRO A 30 3.86 -11.57 -12.27
CA PRO A 30 2.45 -11.78 -11.96
C PRO A 30 2.25 -13.05 -11.10
N ILE A 31 1.31 -13.02 -10.15
CA ILE A 31 0.97 -14.18 -9.31
C ILE A 31 0.57 -15.38 -10.17
N VAL A 32 -0.22 -15.17 -11.24
CA VAL A 32 -0.62 -16.26 -12.15
C VAL A 32 0.60 -17.00 -12.73
N ASP A 33 1.64 -16.27 -13.10
CA ASP A 33 2.86 -16.85 -13.66
C ASP A 33 3.67 -17.56 -12.58
N LEU A 34 3.77 -16.98 -11.38
CA LEU A 34 4.40 -17.64 -10.23
C LEU A 34 3.73 -18.99 -9.93
N LEU A 35 2.41 -19.03 -9.90
CA LEU A 35 1.66 -20.24 -9.55
C LEU A 35 1.84 -21.33 -10.61
N ARG A 36 1.75 -20.97 -11.89
CA ARG A 36 1.96 -21.89 -13.02
C ARG A 36 3.38 -22.43 -13.06
N THR A 37 4.38 -21.56 -12.93
CA THR A 37 5.80 -21.97 -12.92
C THR A 37 6.17 -22.78 -11.68
N SER A 38 5.45 -22.60 -10.57
CA SER A 38 5.58 -23.44 -9.36
C SER A 38 4.95 -24.83 -9.50
N GLY A 39 4.21 -25.10 -10.59
CA GLY A 39 3.60 -26.40 -10.88
C GLY A 39 2.22 -26.62 -10.26
N PHE A 40 1.54 -25.56 -9.80
CA PHE A 40 0.15 -25.68 -9.36
C PHE A 40 -0.76 -26.02 -10.54
N SER A 41 -1.76 -26.87 -10.30
CA SER A 41 -2.76 -27.18 -11.32
C SER A 41 -3.70 -26.00 -11.58
N GLU A 42 -4.18 -25.83 -12.82
CA GLU A 42 -5.19 -24.81 -13.13
C GLU A 42 -6.44 -24.96 -12.24
N SER A 43 -6.79 -26.18 -11.84
CA SER A 43 -7.93 -26.41 -10.94
C SER A 43 -7.78 -25.74 -9.56
N ILE A 44 -6.59 -25.68 -8.96
CA ILE A 44 -6.41 -24.96 -7.68
C ILE A 44 -6.24 -23.46 -7.91
N ILE A 45 -5.63 -23.07 -9.04
CA ILE A 45 -5.51 -21.67 -9.43
C ILE A 45 -6.92 -21.05 -9.51
N ASP A 46 -7.84 -21.68 -10.24
CA ASP A 46 -9.18 -21.11 -10.44
C ASP A 46 -10.13 -21.27 -9.24
N ARG A 47 -10.00 -22.35 -8.47
CA ARG A 47 -10.94 -22.63 -7.36
C ARG A 47 -10.51 -22.08 -6.01
N PHE A 48 -9.23 -21.77 -5.83
CA PHE A 48 -8.69 -21.27 -4.57
C PHE A 48 -7.97 -19.95 -4.74
N PHE A 49 -6.89 -19.90 -5.53
CA PHE A 49 -6.05 -18.69 -5.60
C PHE A 49 -6.79 -17.51 -6.20
N ARG A 50 -7.48 -17.70 -7.33
CA ARG A 50 -8.24 -16.66 -8.01
C ARG A 50 -9.34 -16.03 -7.15
N PRO A 51 -10.24 -16.81 -6.50
CA PRO A 51 -11.26 -16.22 -5.62
C PRO A 51 -10.66 -15.65 -4.32
N PHE A 52 -9.66 -16.30 -3.73
CA PHE A 52 -9.13 -15.89 -2.42
C PHE A 52 -8.20 -14.67 -2.53
N PHE A 53 -7.10 -14.80 -3.29
CA PHE A 53 -6.16 -13.70 -3.47
C PHE A 53 -6.71 -12.61 -4.37
N GLY A 54 -7.56 -12.94 -5.35
CA GLY A 54 -8.26 -11.90 -6.10
C GLY A 54 -9.28 -11.14 -5.26
N GLY A 55 -9.80 -11.74 -4.18
CA GLY A 55 -10.57 -11.03 -3.17
C GLY A 55 -9.72 -10.11 -2.30
N ILE A 56 -8.53 -10.55 -1.88
CA ILE A 56 -7.60 -9.76 -1.07
C ILE A 56 -7.04 -8.55 -1.84
N PHE A 57 -6.63 -8.78 -3.09
CA PHE A 57 -5.98 -7.77 -3.92
C PHE A 57 -6.95 -6.99 -4.82
N PHE A 58 -8.24 -7.36 -4.84
CA PHE A 58 -9.23 -6.85 -5.80
C PHE A 58 -8.81 -7.05 -7.27
N ASP A 59 -8.08 -8.14 -7.53
CA ASP A 59 -7.49 -8.48 -8.82
C ASP A 59 -7.79 -9.94 -9.18
N ARG A 60 -8.81 -10.16 -10.01
CA ARG A 60 -9.24 -11.50 -10.42
C ARG A 60 -8.32 -12.15 -11.43
N GLU A 61 -7.46 -11.41 -12.13
CA GLU A 61 -6.54 -11.98 -13.10
C GLU A 61 -5.20 -12.41 -12.47
N LEU A 62 -4.99 -12.06 -11.19
CA LEU A 62 -3.78 -12.37 -10.43
C LEU A 62 -2.54 -11.77 -11.12
N GLU A 63 -2.69 -10.56 -11.66
CA GLU A 63 -1.62 -9.75 -12.25
C GLU A 63 -0.77 -9.02 -11.20
N THR A 64 -1.28 -8.93 -9.96
CA THR A 64 -0.57 -8.42 -8.79
C THR A 64 0.79 -9.11 -8.65
N THR A 65 1.78 -8.39 -8.12
CA THR A 65 3.16 -8.85 -7.96
C THR A 65 3.30 -10.06 -7.03
N SER A 66 4.17 -11.00 -7.41
CA SER A 66 4.59 -12.15 -6.61
C SER A 66 5.17 -11.76 -5.25
N ARG A 67 5.74 -10.55 -5.11
CA ARG A 67 6.24 -10.03 -3.82
C ARG A 67 5.11 -9.87 -2.81
N LEU A 68 4.01 -9.25 -3.24
CA LEU A 68 2.83 -9.06 -2.38
C LEU A 68 2.17 -10.39 -2.06
N PHE A 69 2.15 -11.33 -3.00
CA PHE A 69 1.71 -12.70 -2.70
C PHE A 69 2.57 -13.36 -1.62
N ASP A 70 3.90 -13.34 -1.75
CA ASP A 70 4.80 -13.93 -0.75
C ASP A 70 4.59 -13.29 0.63
N PHE A 71 4.48 -11.95 0.68
CA PHE A 71 4.26 -11.19 1.91
C PHE A 71 2.92 -11.53 2.57
N ILE A 72 1.81 -11.44 1.83
CA ILE A 72 0.48 -11.74 2.37
C ILE A 72 0.34 -13.21 2.74
N PHE A 73 0.88 -14.13 1.94
CA PHE A 73 0.89 -15.56 2.28
C PHE A 73 1.67 -15.80 3.57
N LYS A 74 2.80 -15.13 3.77
CA LYS A 74 3.58 -15.19 5.03
C LYS A 74 2.75 -14.69 6.22
N CYS A 75 2.07 -13.54 6.11
CA CYS A 75 1.20 -13.02 7.16
C CYS A 75 0.09 -14.04 7.53
N LEU A 76 -0.59 -14.59 6.52
CA LEU A 76 -1.63 -15.62 6.70
C LEU A 76 -1.09 -16.93 7.30
N ALA A 77 0.19 -17.24 7.09
CA ALA A 77 0.83 -18.44 7.61
C ALA A 77 1.35 -18.31 9.05
N LEU A 78 1.60 -17.08 9.51
CA LEU A 78 2.18 -16.76 10.81
C LEU A 78 1.13 -16.57 11.92
N GLY A 79 -0.05 -16.06 11.59
CA GLY A 79 -0.94 -15.53 12.63
C GLY A 79 -2.41 -15.78 12.40
N ASP A 80 -3.17 -15.48 13.45
CA ASP A 80 -4.62 -15.47 13.45
C ASP A 80 -5.14 -14.19 12.79
N ASN A 81 -6.15 -14.33 11.94
CA ASN A 81 -6.91 -13.19 11.46
C ASN A 81 -7.82 -12.71 12.60
N THR A 82 -7.57 -11.50 13.10
CA THR A 82 -8.34 -10.92 14.20
C THR A 82 -9.04 -9.65 13.76
N LEU A 83 -10.16 -9.36 14.41
CA LEU A 83 -10.90 -8.11 14.26
C LEU A 83 -10.98 -7.47 15.65
N PRO A 84 -10.78 -6.15 15.79
CA PRO A 84 -11.06 -5.48 17.06
C PRO A 84 -12.51 -5.74 17.48
N GLU A 85 -12.75 -5.92 18.78
CA GLU A 85 -14.07 -6.30 19.32
C GLU A 85 -15.21 -5.37 18.85
N LYS A 86 -14.92 -4.08 18.67
CA LYS A 86 -15.89 -3.05 18.23
C LYS A 86 -15.78 -2.70 16.75
N GLY A 87 -15.10 -3.53 15.96
CA GLY A 87 -14.93 -3.36 14.51
C GLY A 87 -13.64 -2.63 14.10
N ILE A 88 -13.36 -2.63 12.79
CA ILE A 88 -12.08 -2.18 12.24
C ILE A 88 -11.80 -0.69 12.47
N GLY A 89 -12.84 0.11 12.71
CA GLY A 89 -12.75 1.54 13.05
C GLY A 89 -12.02 1.82 14.37
N GLU A 90 -11.84 0.82 15.23
CA GLU A 90 -11.09 1.01 16.48
C GLU A 90 -9.59 1.23 16.27
N ILE A 91 -9.01 0.72 15.17
CA ILE A 91 -7.59 0.95 14.88
C ILE A 91 -7.30 2.45 14.70
N PRO A 92 -7.96 3.19 13.79
CA PRO A 92 -7.74 4.62 13.67
C PRO A 92 -8.15 5.39 14.94
N ASN A 93 -9.20 4.98 15.66
CA ASN A 93 -9.57 5.60 16.94
C ASN A 93 -8.44 5.47 17.98
N GLN A 94 -7.82 4.29 18.09
CA GLN A 94 -6.71 4.05 19.00
C GLN A 94 -5.48 4.89 18.63
N LEU A 95 -5.16 5.02 17.34
CA LEU A 95 -4.07 5.88 16.88
C LEU A 95 -4.36 7.36 17.19
N ALA A 96 -5.57 7.82 16.90
CA ALA A 96 -6.00 9.20 17.18
C ALA A 96 -5.89 9.56 18.67
N SER A 97 -6.26 8.63 19.56
CA SER A 97 -6.21 8.84 21.02
C SER A 97 -4.81 9.08 21.59
N LYS A 98 -3.75 8.72 20.83
CA LYS A 98 -2.35 8.88 21.23
C LYS A 98 -1.73 10.18 20.72
N LEU A 99 -2.43 10.92 19.85
CA LEU A 99 -1.96 12.19 19.33
C LEU A 99 -2.26 13.33 20.32
N PRO A 100 -1.46 14.42 20.31
CA PRO A 100 -1.80 15.62 21.07
C PRO A 100 -3.19 16.14 20.70
N ASN A 101 -3.85 16.79 21.65
CA ASN A 101 -5.13 17.47 21.39
C ASN A 101 -5.00 18.42 20.19
N ASP A 102 -6.08 18.55 19.43
CA ASP A 102 -6.17 19.41 18.24
C ASP A 102 -5.22 19.06 17.07
N SER A 103 -4.54 17.90 17.12
CA SER A 103 -3.68 17.43 16.01
C SER A 103 -4.46 16.90 14.80
N ILE A 104 -5.75 16.59 14.97
CA ILE A 104 -6.59 16.04 13.89
C ILE A 104 -7.67 17.06 13.54
N ARG A 105 -7.69 17.47 12.28
CA ARG A 105 -8.68 18.38 11.73
C ARG A 105 -9.53 17.67 10.69
N LEU A 106 -10.73 17.26 11.08
CA LEU A 106 -11.72 16.68 10.17
C LEU A 106 -12.42 17.79 9.36
N ASN A 107 -13.13 17.41 8.30
CA ASN A 107 -13.86 18.33 7.42
C ASN A 107 -13.00 19.50 6.88
N SER A 108 -11.70 19.25 6.72
CA SER A 108 -10.69 20.25 6.34
C SER A 108 -10.06 19.86 5.00
N ARG A 109 -10.85 19.93 3.91
CA ARG A 109 -10.40 19.52 2.58
C ARG A 109 -9.29 20.44 2.08
N VAL A 110 -8.14 19.87 1.71
CA VAL A 110 -7.06 20.57 1.03
C VAL A 110 -7.43 20.74 -0.45
N ILE A 111 -7.23 21.93 -1.01
CA ILE A 111 -7.52 22.24 -2.42
C ILE A 111 -6.26 22.56 -3.23
N SER A 112 -5.19 23.00 -2.59
CA SER A 112 -3.90 23.23 -3.25
C SER A 112 -2.75 23.20 -2.25
N ILE A 113 -1.57 22.86 -2.77
CA ILE A 113 -0.30 22.95 -2.05
C ILE A 113 0.62 23.85 -2.85
N GLU A 114 1.30 24.77 -2.19
CA GLU A 114 2.25 25.69 -2.81
C GLU A 114 3.62 25.53 -2.14
N ILE A 115 4.67 25.34 -2.93
CA ILE A 115 6.04 25.22 -2.43
C ILE A 115 6.77 26.52 -2.79
N ASP A 116 6.98 27.38 -1.80
CA ASP A 116 7.75 28.60 -2.03
C ASP A 116 9.24 28.26 -2.08
N LYS A 117 9.82 28.42 -3.27
CA LYS A 117 11.25 28.21 -3.53
C LYS A 117 12.03 29.52 -3.55
N GLN A 118 11.42 30.67 -3.28
CA GLN A 118 12.10 31.96 -3.37
C GLN A 118 12.81 32.35 -2.06
N LYS A 119 14.13 32.55 -2.18
CA LYS A 119 15.03 33.21 -1.22
C LYS A 119 15.03 32.65 0.21
N GLY A 120 15.59 31.44 0.36
CA GLY A 120 16.27 31.03 1.60
C GLY A 120 15.40 30.47 2.73
N ALA A 121 14.07 30.47 2.59
CA ALA A 121 13.16 29.78 3.49
C ALA A 121 12.34 28.75 2.70
N ASN A 122 12.46 27.47 3.04
CA ASN A 122 11.75 26.38 2.38
C ASN A 122 10.52 26.01 3.22
N TRP A 123 9.43 26.77 3.08
CA TRP A 123 8.17 26.46 3.72
C TRP A 123 7.14 26.03 2.67
N VAL A 124 6.23 25.16 3.09
CA VAL A 124 5.14 24.64 2.26
C VAL A 124 3.84 25.22 2.75
N SER A 125 3.04 25.76 1.84
CA SER A 125 1.69 26.26 2.10
C SER A 125 0.65 25.22 1.72
N VAL A 126 -0.35 25.01 2.56
CA VAL A 126 -1.49 24.13 2.34
C VAL A 126 -2.76 24.95 2.43
N LYS A 127 -3.47 25.08 1.31
CA LYS A 127 -4.71 25.83 1.23
C LYS A 127 -5.91 24.92 1.39
N LEU A 128 -6.82 25.30 2.28
CA LEU A 128 -8.06 24.59 2.54
C LEU A 128 -9.24 25.18 1.76
N GLU A 129 -10.28 24.37 1.56
CA GLU A 129 -11.52 24.77 0.88
C GLU A 129 -12.24 25.93 1.57
N ASN A 130 -12.13 26.04 2.89
CA ASN A 130 -12.68 27.13 3.69
C ASN A 130 -11.91 28.46 3.54
N GLY A 131 -10.83 28.49 2.75
CA GLY A 131 -9.98 29.66 2.53
C GLY A 131 -8.82 29.82 3.52
N GLU A 132 -8.72 28.95 4.54
CA GLU A 132 -7.61 28.93 5.48
C GLU A 132 -6.32 28.43 4.83
N GLU A 133 -5.18 28.94 5.31
CA GLU A 133 -3.85 28.59 4.84
C GLU A 133 -3.00 28.09 6.01
N LEU A 134 -2.42 26.90 5.87
CA LEU A 134 -1.51 26.30 6.83
C LEU A 134 -0.09 26.33 6.29
N ARG A 135 0.90 26.56 7.16
CA ARG A 135 2.32 26.62 6.77
C ARG A 135 3.14 25.62 7.55
N SER A 136 4.06 24.96 6.86
CA SER A 136 5.00 24.01 7.45
C SER A 136 6.42 24.23 6.94
N GLU A 137 7.37 24.40 7.85
CA GLU A 137 8.81 24.44 7.54
C GLU A 137 9.42 23.03 7.47
N ALA A 138 8.82 22.06 8.15
CA ALA A 138 9.29 20.67 8.17
C ALA A 138 8.92 19.90 6.89
N GLY A 139 7.98 20.41 6.11
CA GLY A 139 7.41 19.77 4.92
C GLY A 139 5.99 19.26 5.12
N VAL A 140 5.46 18.61 4.09
CA VAL A 140 4.09 18.08 4.04
C VAL A 140 4.14 16.63 3.53
N ILE A 141 3.44 15.74 4.23
CA ILE A 141 3.25 14.35 3.80
C ILE A 141 1.87 14.25 3.13
N LEU A 142 1.86 13.79 1.88
CA LEU A 142 0.64 13.48 1.15
C LEU A 142 0.28 12.02 1.38
N ALA A 143 -0.83 11.79 2.10
CA ALA A 143 -1.39 10.47 2.38
C ALA A 143 -2.77 10.31 1.71
N VAL A 144 -2.86 10.71 0.44
CA VAL A 144 -4.05 10.62 -0.42
C VAL A 144 -3.79 9.65 -1.59
N GLU A 145 -4.83 9.22 -2.31
CA GLU A 145 -4.63 8.43 -3.53
C GLU A 145 -3.80 9.15 -4.59
N GLU A 146 -3.11 8.39 -5.44
CA GLU A 146 -2.21 8.91 -6.49
C GLU A 146 -2.87 9.99 -7.37
N PRO A 147 -4.09 9.80 -7.92
CA PRO A 147 -4.73 10.85 -8.73
C PRO A 147 -5.00 12.15 -7.97
N GLU A 148 -5.24 12.08 -6.66
CA GLU A 148 -5.48 13.28 -5.85
C GLU A 148 -4.17 13.97 -5.49
N ALA A 149 -3.12 13.20 -5.19
CA ALA A 149 -1.77 13.74 -5.01
C ALA A 149 -1.30 14.50 -6.27
N GLU A 150 -1.50 13.93 -7.46
CA GLU A 150 -1.19 14.59 -8.73
C GLU A 150 -1.94 15.91 -8.90
N LYS A 151 -3.24 15.96 -8.61
CA LYS A 151 -4.03 17.20 -8.68
C LYS A 151 -3.51 18.26 -7.71
N LEU A 152 -3.27 17.89 -6.46
CA LEU A 152 -2.78 18.80 -5.42
C LEU A 152 -1.38 19.36 -5.75
N LEU A 153 -0.57 18.57 -6.48
CA LEU A 153 0.80 18.93 -6.86
C LEU A 153 0.95 19.47 -8.29
N ALA A 154 -0.11 19.50 -9.11
CA ALA A 154 -0.04 19.87 -10.53
C ALA A 154 0.59 21.25 -10.79
N GLY A 155 0.55 22.16 -9.82
CA GLY A 155 1.22 23.47 -9.88
C GLY A 155 2.71 23.46 -9.51
N ASN A 156 3.21 22.43 -8.82
CA ASN A 156 4.59 22.33 -8.29
C ASN A 156 5.46 21.29 -9.00
N LEU A 157 4.85 20.27 -9.64
CA LEU A 157 5.54 19.14 -10.30
C LEU A 157 6.24 19.51 -11.62
N LEU A 158 5.88 20.63 -12.24
CA LEU A 158 6.54 21.14 -13.46
C LEU A 158 8.04 21.48 -13.25
N ALA A 159 8.54 21.42 -12.02
CA ALA A 159 9.95 21.63 -11.70
C ALA A 159 10.74 20.36 -11.35
N SER A 160 10.11 19.17 -11.26
CA SER A 160 10.80 17.95 -10.80
C SER A 160 10.75 16.74 -11.74
N ASP A 161 10.08 16.86 -12.89
CA ASP A 161 9.90 15.72 -13.79
C ASP A 161 11.11 15.43 -14.70
N LYS A 162 12.21 15.02 -14.05
CA LYS A 162 13.28 14.17 -14.61
C LYS A 162 13.84 13.31 -13.48
N ARG A 163 13.05 12.34 -13.00
CA ARG A 163 13.48 11.04 -12.45
C ARG A 163 12.33 10.45 -11.64
N VAL A 164 11.54 9.56 -12.26
CA VAL A 164 11.47 8.13 -11.91
C VAL A 164 10.98 7.41 -13.17
N LYS A 165 11.91 6.80 -13.93
CA LYS A 165 11.51 5.74 -14.85
C LYS A 165 11.08 4.57 -13.95
N LYS A 166 9.79 4.21 -13.99
CA LYS A 166 9.31 2.92 -13.49
C LYS A 166 10.16 1.82 -14.17
N PRO A 167 10.67 0.82 -13.42
CA PRO A 167 11.30 -0.34 -14.03
C PRO A 167 10.33 -1.08 -14.97
#